data_AF-A0A3A4NNN1-F1
#
_entry.id   AF-A0A3A4NNN1-F1
#
_cell.length_a   1.000
_cell.length_b   1.000
_cell.length_c   1.000
_cell.angle_alpha   90.00
_cell.angle_beta   90.00
_cell.angle_gamma   90.00
#
_symmetry.space_group_name_H-M   'P 1'
#
loop_
_entity.id
_entity.type
_entity.pdbx_description
1 polymer ?
#
loop_
_entity_poly.entity_id
_entity_poly.type
_entity_poly.pdbx_seq_one_letter_code
_entity_poly.pdbx_strand_id
1 'polypeptide(L)'
;MKRIQLNMNETKKYLVIKAIDQGKKTNNRACVELNLSKRQSNRLLLAYQQKGKEVYFSRKTKVFVIKEVDGDIYLNIADKIYHTKELLVHELYSKNFEPEPEQKKKDASISLHKPIRGNSHLSNNIFRKIKRIMKSLLVRSLILLSYKYNLFLAKWEAVP
;
A
#
# COMPACT_ATOMS: atom_id res chain seq x y z
N MET A 1 9.64 -26.13 1.44
CA MET A 1 9.49 -24.66 1.61
C MET A 1 9.84 -23.93 0.31
N LYS A 2 9.15 -22.83 -0.03
CA LYS A 2 9.44 -22.06 -1.26
C LYS A 2 10.79 -21.32 -1.14
N ARG A 3 11.63 -21.41 -2.18
CA ARG A 3 12.96 -20.77 -2.21
C ARG A 3 12.86 -19.27 -2.46
N ILE A 4 13.75 -18.50 -1.82
CA ILE A 4 13.94 -17.07 -2.09
C ILE A 4 14.43 -16.87 -3.54
N GLN A 5 13.81 -15.91 -4.23
CA GLN A 5 14.15 -15.50 -5.59
C GLN A 5 15.07 -14.28 -5.57
N LEU A 6 16.27 -14.44 -6.13
CA LEU A 6 17.22 -13.35 -6.32
C LEU A 6 16.87 -12.57 -7.61
N ASN A 7 17.29 -11.31 -7.66
CA ASN A 7 17.27 -10.54 -8.91
C ASN A 7 18.29 -11.12 -9.92
N MET A 8 18.15 -10.80 -11.20
CA MET A 8 18.92 -11.39 -12.30
C MET A 8 20.44 -11.24 -12.11
N ASN A 9 20.89 -10.04 -11.73
CA ASN A 9 22.31 -9.73 -11.55
C ASN A 9 22.92 -10.49 -10.37
N GLU A 10 22.20 -10.54 -9.26
CA GLU A 10 22.55 -11.27 -8.04
C GLU A 10 22.54 -12.78 -8.28
N THR A 11 21.58 -13.27 -9.07
CA THR A 11 21.50 -14.67 -9.50
C THR A 11 22.73 -15.04 -10.34
N LYS A 12 23.10 -14.21 -11.32
CA LYS A 12 24.29 -14.42 -12.15
C LYS A 12 25.55 -14.49 -11.29
N LYS A 13 25.74 -13.52 -10.38
CA LYS A 13 26.87 -13.52 -9.43
C LYS A 13 26.89 -14.80 -8.58
N TYR A 14 25.77 -15.16 -7.97
CA TYR A 14 25.65 -16.37 -7.15
C TYR A 14 26.03 -17.63 -7.92
N LEU A 15 25.49 -17.83 -9.12
CA LEU A 15 25.75 -19.03 -9.93
C LEU A 15 27.22 -19.16 -10.32
N VAL A 16 27.84 -18.04 -10.74
CA VAL A 16 29.24 -18.01 -11.13
C VAL A 16 30.15 -18.31 -9.94
N ILE A 17 29.96 -17.64 -8.81
CA ILE A 17 30.79 -17.85 -7.62
C ILE A 17 30.58 -19.25 -7.04
N LYS A 18 29.34 -19.77 -7.04
CA LYS A 18 29.07 -21.16 -6.66
C LYS A 18 29.81 -22.15 -7.56
N ALA A 19 29.93 -21.89 -8.85
CA ALA A 19 30.67 -22.76 -9.76
C ALA A 19 32.18 -22.71 -9.50
N ILE A 20 32.73 -21.56 -9.07
CA ILE A 20 34.13 -21.45 -8.64
C ILE A 20 34.37 -22.28 -7.37
N ASP A 21 33.49 -22.13 -6.37
CA ASP A 21 33.58 -22.86 -5.10
C ASP A 21 33.51 -24.39 -5.31
N GLN A 22 32.69 -24.84 -6.27
CA GLN A 22 32.61 -26.23 -6.69
C GLN A 22 33.78 -26.71 -7.57
N GLY A 23 34.76 -25.85 -7.87
CA GLY A 23 35.90 -26.18 -8.76
C GLY A 23 35.52 -26.34 -10.24
N LYS A 24 34.26 -26.09 -10.63
CA LYS A 24 33.78 -26.23 -12.01
C LYS A 24 34.21 -25.08 -12.91
N LYS A 25 34.60 -23.95 -12.32
CA LYS A 25 34.96 -22.73 -13.05
C LYS A 25 36.23 -22.11 -12.51
N THR A 26 37.11 -21.70 -13.41
CA THR A 26 38.32 -20.96 -13.04
C THR A 26 37.97 -19.51 -12.71
N ASN A 27 38.74 -18.92 -11.79
CA ASN A 27 38.52 -17.56 -11.34
C ASN A 27 38.68 -16.53 -12.48
N ASN A 28 39.64 -16.73 -13.38
CA ASN A 28 39.85 -15.85 -14.53
C ASN A 28 38.62 -15.81 -15.45
N ARG A 29 37.99 -16.96 -15.72
CA ARG A 29 36.75 -17.04 -16.52
C ARG A 29 35.58 -16.33 -15.83
N ALA A 30 35.46 -16.50 -14.51
CA ALA A 30 34.43 -15.81 -13.74
C ALA A 30 34.61 -14.29 -13.75
N CYS A 31 35.86 -13.79 -13.67
CA CYS A 31 36.18 -12.37 -13.75
C CYS A 31 35.70 -11.75 -15.07
N VAL A 32 35.95 -12.44 -16.20
CA VAL A 32 35.51 -12.00 -17.52
C VAL A 32 33.97 -11.97 -17.62
N GLU A 33 33.30 -13.03 -17.18
CA GLU A 33 31.83 -13.14 -17.29
C GLU A 33 31.07 -12.13 -16.41
N LEU A 34 31.59 -11.87 -15.21
CA LEU A 34 31.01 -10.90 -14.27
C LEU A 34 31.50 -9.47 -14.53
N ASN A 35 32.49 -9.29 -15.42
CA ASN A 35 33.21 -8.04 -15.63
C ASN A 35 33.73 -7.45 -14.30
N LEU A 36 34.45 -8.28 -13.53
CA LEU A 36 34.99 -7.95 -12.21
C LEU A 36 36.51 -8.16 -12.18
N SER A 37 37.19 -7.44 -11.29
CA SER A 37 38.59 -7.74 -11.00
C SER A 37 38.75 -9.03 -10.21
N LYS A 38 39.92 -9.65 -10.31
CA LYS A 38 40.28 -10.86 -9.54
C LYS A 38 40.10 -10.67 -8.02
N ARG A 39 40.41 -9.48 -7.51
CA ARG A 39 40.19 -9.11 -6.10
C ARG A 39 38.72 -9.11 -5.73
N GLN A 40 37.85 -8.55 -6.58
CA GLN A 40 36.41 -8.53 -6.33
C GLN A 40 35.80 -9.93 -6.36
N SER A 41 36.20 -10.76 -7.34
CA SER A 41 35.79 -12.17 -7.42
C SER A 41 36.19 -12.96 -6.17
N ASN A 42 37.46 -12.85 -5.74
CA ASN A 42 37.95 -13.48 -4.52
C ASN A 42 37.18 -13.04 -3.27
N ARG A 43 36.87 -11.74 -3.15
CA ARG A 43 36.07 -11.22 -2.03
C ARG A 43 34.66 -11.82 -1.99
N LEU A 44 34.03 -11.97 -3.16
CA LEU A 44 32.71 -12.61 -3.26
C LEU A 44 32.78 -14.10 -2.90
N LEU A 45 33.83 -14.80 -3.32
CA LEU A 45 34.05 -16.20 -2.96
C LEU A 45 34.21 -16.37 -1.45
N LEU A 46 35.04 -15.56 -0.81
CA LEU A 46 35.22 -15.60 0.64
C LEU A 46 33.91 -15.32 1.38
N ALA A 47 33.15 -14.30 0.97
CA ALA A 47 31.85 -14.00 1.56
C ALA A 47 30.87 -15.17 1.37
N TYR A 48 30.87 -15.79 0.18
CA TYR A 48 30.03 -16.94 -0.12
C TYR A 48 30.37 -18.15 0.76
N GLN A 49 31.63 -18.40 1.05
CA GLN A 49 32.03 -19.50 1.94
C GLN A 49 31.57 -19.28 3.38
N GLN A 50 31.49 -18.01 3.84
CA GLN A 50 31.04 -17.68 5.20
C GLN A 50 29.52 -17.69 5.36
N LYS A 51 28.77 -17.12 4.40
CA LYS A 51 27.32 -16.85 4.52
C LYS A 51 26.47 -17.53 3.44
N GLY A 52 27.09 -18.25 2.51
CA GLY A 52 26.41 -18.93 1.41
C GLY A 52 25.64 -17.97 0.50
N LYS A 53 24.38 -18.33 0.21
CA LYS A 53 23.51 -17.58 -0.69
C LYS A 53 23.08 -16.22 -0.13
N GLU A 54 23.16 -16.02 1.18
CA GLU A 54 22.65 -14.82 1.87
C GLU A 54 23.40 -13.54 1.48
N VAL A 55 24.67 -13.67 1.07
CA VAL A 55 25.51 -12.55 0.59
C VAL A 55 24.86 -11.77 -0.55
N TYR A 56 24.03 -12.44 -1.35
CA TYR A 56 23.42 -11.89 -2.54
C TYR A 56 22.01 -11.32 -2.29
N PHE A 57 21.55 -11.28 -1.03
CA PHE A 57 20.28 -10.63 -0.70
C PHE A 57 20.46 -9.11 -0.76
N SER A 58 19.87 -8.50 -1.78
CA SER A 58 19.81 -7.06 -1.96
C SER A 58 18.45 -6.50 -1.55
N ARG A 59 18.36 -5.16 -1.46
CA ARG A 59 17.08 -4.49 -1.18
C ARG A 59 16.06 -4.90 -2.24
N LYS A 60 14.80 -5.09 -1.83
CA LYS A 60 13.70 -5.54 -2.70
C LYS A 60 13.83 -6.98 -3.22
N THR A 61 14.66 -7.82 -2.60
CA THR A 61 14.66 -9.28 -2.84
C THR A 61 13.28 -9.85 -2.52
N LYS A 62 12.73 -10.69 -3.40
CA LYS A 62 11.41 -11.29 -3.22
C LYS A 62 11.51 -12.51 -2.30
N VAL A 63 10.77 -12.47 -1.19
CA VAL A 63 10.76 -13.50 -0.15
C VAL A 63 9.36 -14.08 -0.01
N PHE A 64 9.27 -15.35 0.40
CA PHE A 64 8.00 -15.97 0.76
C PHE A 64 7.59 -15.54 2.16
N VAL A 65 6.39 -14.95 2.25
CA VAL A 65 5.84 -14.39 3.48
C VAL A 65 4.64 -15.25 3.90
N ILE A 66 4.60 -15.60 5.18
CA ILE A 66 3.42 -16.18 5.82
C ILE A 66 2.84 -15.08 6.71
N LYS A 67 1.58 -14.71 6.47
CA LYS A 67 0.85 -13.74 7.29
C LYS A 67 -0.17 -14.48 8.13
N GLU A 68 -0.15 -14.24 9.43
CA GLU A 68 -1.11 -14.76 10.38
C GLU A 68 -2.37 -13.87 10.43
N VAL A 69 -3.48 -14.42 10.94
CA VAL A 69 -4.77 -13.71 11.03
C VAL A 69 -4.65 -12.47 11.92
N ASP A 70 -3.86 -12.55 12.99
CA ASP A 70 -3.64 -11.47 13.97
C ASP A 70 -2.69 -10.37 13.45
N GLY A 71 -2.13 -10.54 12.25
CA GLY A 71 -1.30 -9.54 11.59
C GLY A 71 0.21 -9.78 11.69
N ASP A 72 0.65 -10.81 12.41
CA ASP A 72 2.07 -11.18 12.49
C ASP A 72 2.59 -11.73 11.15
N ILE A 73 3.84 -11.36 10.83
CA ILE A 73 4.47 -11.65 9.54
C ILE A 73 5.72 -12.50 9.76
N TYR A 74 5.74 -13.70 9.16
CA TYR A 74 6.88 -14.61 9.22
C TYR A 74 7.56 -14.71 7.85
N LEU A 75 8.88 -14.53 7.85
CA LEU A 75 9.75 -14.62 6.68
C LEU A 75 10.60 -15.88 6.78
N ASN A 76 10.63 -16.67 5.70
CA ASN A 76 11.63 -17.74 5.59
C ASN A 76 12.84 -17.22 4.81
N ILE A 77 13.98 -17.08 5.48
CA ILE A 77 15.25 -16.72 4.87
C ILE A 77 16.28 -17.82 5.16
N ALA A 78 16.71 -18.51 4.10
CA ALA A 78 17.72 -19.58 4.18
C ALA A 78 17.38 -20.65 5.24
N ASP A 79 16.12 -21.09 5.25
CA ASP A 79 15.56 -22.10 6.16
C ASP A 79 15.49 -21.66 7.64
N LYS A 80 15.72 -20.36 7.90
CA LYS A 80 15.47 -19.72 9.19
C LYS A 80 14.20 -18.88 9.11
N ILE A 81 13.37 -18.99 10.15
CA ILE A 81 12.13 -18.22 10.29
C ILE A 81 12.43 -16.94 11.05
N TYR A 82 12.07 -15.80 10.47
CA TYR A 82 12.19 -14.48 11.07
C TYR A 82 10.81 -13.89 11.29
N HIS A 83 10.57 -13.34 12.48
CA HIS A 83 9.40 -12.54 12.77
C HIS A 83 9.63 -11.10 12.30
N THR A 84 8.64 -10.49 11.64
CA THR A 84 8.73 -9.14 11.09
C THR A 84 7.42 -8.39 11.32
N LYS A 85 7.51 -7.06 11.34
CA LYS A 85 6.37 -6.16 11.39
C LYS A 85 6.45 -5.19 10.22
N GLU A 86 5.31 -4.84 9.64
CA GLU A 86 5.25 -3.81 8.60
C GLU A 86 5.62 -2.45 9.21
N LEU A 87 6.59 -1.75 8.60
CA LEU A 87 6.96 -0.40 9.01
C LEU A 87 6.08 0.59 8.24
N LEU A 88 5.31 1.40 8.96
CA LEU A 88 4.60 2.54 8.38
C LEU A 88 5.62 3.56 7.84
N VAL A 89 5.35 4.13 6.67
CA VAL A 89 6.28 5.06 6.00
C VAL A 89 6.44 6.36 6.79
N HIS A 90 5.38 6.83 7.43
CA HIS A 90 5.37 7.97 8.34
C HIS A 90 4.23 7.80 9.35
N GLU A 91 4.46 8.18 10.59
CA GLU A 91 3.38 8.38 11.56
C GLU A 91 2.79 9.77 11.32
N LEU A 92 1.46 9.92 11.34
CA LEU A 92 0.79 11.23 11.12
C LEU A 92 1.17 12.27 12.16
N TYR A 93 1.50 11.80 13.36
CA TYR A 93 1.89 12.62 14.49
C TYR A 93 3.16 12.06 15.11
N SER A 94 4.04 12.95 15.55
CA SER A 94 5.28 12.56 16.21
C SER A 94 5.04 12.33 17.69
N LYS A 95 4.95 11.06 18.10
CA LYS A 95 4.69 10.66 19.51
C LYS A 95 5.57 11.37 20.54
N ASN A 96 6.78 11.76 20.16
CA ASN A 96 7.75 12.39 21.06
C ASN A 96 7.66 13.92 21.11
N PHE A 97 7.07 14.56 20.10
CA PHE A 97 7.10 16.02 19.93
C PHE A 97 5.71 16.66 19.94
N GLU A 98 4.68 15.90 19.55
CA GLU A 98 3.32 16.38 19.48
C GLU A 98 2.49 15.74 20.59
N PRO A 99 1.61 16.51 21.26
CA PRO A 99 0.70 15.95 22.25
C PRO A 99 -0.23 14.92 21.59
N GLU A 100 -0.48 13.80 22.28
CA GLU A 100 -1.40 12.78 21.79
C GLU A 100 -2.76 13.42 21.45
N PRO A 101 -3.34 13.16 20.27
CA PRO A 101 -4.60 13.77 19.88
C PRO A 101 -5.69 13.33 20.85
N GLU A 102 -6.29 14.30 21.55
CA GLU A 102 -7.43 14.05 22.42
C GLU A 102 -8.54 13.35 21.62
N GLN A 103 -8.85 12.11 21.98
CA GLN A 103 -9.99 11.40 21.41
C GLN A 103 -11.25 12.14 21.82
N LYS A 104 -11.80 12.96 20.90
CA LYS A 104 -13.07 13.63 21.13
C LYS A 104 -14.11 12.59 21.52
N LYS A 105 -14.60 12.68 22.76
CA LYS A 105 -15.74 11.88 23.22
C LYS A 105 -16.87 12.14 22.22
N LYS A 106 -17.41 11.06 21.65
CA LYS A 106 -18.61 11.16 20.83
C LYS A 106 -19.75 11.49 21.78
N ASP A 107 -19.99 12.77 21.98
CA ASP A 107 -21.15 13.19 22.75
C ASP A 107 -22.39 12.75 21.98
N ALA A 108 -23.24 11.93 22.62
CA ALA A 108 -24.53 11.50 22.07
C ALA A 108 -25.53 12.66 21.92
N SER A 109 -25.11 13.88 22.22
CA SER A 109 -25.87 15.10 22.02
C SER A 109 -25.12 16.01 21.07
N ILE A 110 -25.52 16.02 19.78
CA ILE A 110 -25.29 17.17 18.93
C ILE A 110 -26.12 18.29 19.56
N SER A 111 -25.51 19.13 20.39
CA SER A 111 -26.12 20.41 20.71
C SER A 111 -26.22 21.15 19.37
N LEU A 112 -27.44 21.35 18.90
CA LEU A 112 -27.72 22.20 17.76
C LEU A 112 -27.34 23.64 18.16
N HIS A 113 -26.08 24.00 17.98
CA HIS A 113 -25.71 25.41 17.96
C HIS A 113 -26.50 26.07 16.83
N LYS A 114 -27.27 27.11 17.17
CA LYS A 114 -27.90 27.97 16.16
C LYS A 114 -26.80 28.46 15.22
N PRO A 115 -26.95 28.31 13.89
CA PRO A 115 -25.91 28.77 12.97
C PRO A 115 -25.75 30.28 13.13
N ILE A 116 -24.53 30.70 13.44
CA ILE A 116 -24.15 32.11 13.42
C ILE A 116 -24.39 32.61 12.00
N ARG A 117 -25.12 33.72 11.87
CA ARG A 117 -25.26 34.44 10.61
C ARG A 117 -23.87 34.77 10.05
N GLY A 118 -23.56 34.21 8.88
CA GLY A 118 -22.56 34.76 7.96
C GLY A 118 -21.19 34.09 7.98
N ASN A 119 -21.00 33.09 7.11
CA ASN A 119 -19.68 32.79 6.55
C ASN A 119 -19.55 33.56 5.21
N SER A 120 -18.90 34.71 5.25
CA SER A 120 -18.56 35.55 4.10
C SER A 120 -17.33 35.07 3.31
N HIS A 121 -16.94 33.80 3.45
CA HIS A 121 -15.76 33.21 2.77
C HIS A 121 -16.08 32.08 1.79
N LEU A 122 -17.33 31.93 1.34
CA LEU A 122 -17.59 31.15 0.13
C LEU A 122 -17.40 32.02 -1.10
N SER A 123 -16.54 31.59 -2.03
CA SER A 123 -16.49 32.22 -3.34
C SER A 123 -17.88 32.17 -4.00
N ASN A 124 -18.27 33.26 -4.67
CA ASN A 124 -19.59 33.39 -5.31
C ASN A 124 -19.96 32.21 -6.21
N ASN A 125 -18.95 31.49 -6.73
CA ASN A 125 -19.12 30.31 -7.57
C ASN A 125 -19.63 29.07 -6.80
N ILE A 126 -19.17 28.85 -5.56
CA ILE A 126 -19.63 27.72 -4.73
C ILE A 126 -21.09 27.95 -4.32
N PHE A 127 -21.44 29.18 -3.92
CA PHE A 127 -22.82 29.52 -3.56
C PHE A 127 -23.80 29.37 -4.73
N ARG A 128 -23.41 29.84 -5.93
CA ARG A 128 -24.21 29.65 -7.16
C ARG A 128 -24.40 28.17 -7.50
N LYS A 129 -23.36 27.34 -7.30
CA LYS A 129 -23.42 25.88 -7.55
C LYS A 129 -24.41 25.20 -6.59
N ILE A 130 -24.33 25.52 -5.29
CA ILE A 130 -25.26 24.99 -4.27
C ILE A 130 -26.70 25.42 -4.57
N LYS A 131 -26.93 26.70 -4.91
CA LYS A 131 -28.28 27.21 -5.25
C LYS A 131 -28.89 26.50 -6.47
N ARG A 132 -28.10 26.18 -7.49
CA ARG A 132 -28.55 25.39 -8.66
C ARG A 132 -28.92 23.95 -8.27
N ILE A 133 -28.10 23.31 -7.43
CA ILE A 133 -28.35 21.94 -6.95
C ILE A 133 -29.65 21.89 -6.14
N MET A 134 -29.88 22.85 -5.25
CA MET A 134 -31.12 22.91 -4.46
C MET A 134 -32.36 23.12 -5.35
N LYS A 135 -32.28 24.01 -6.36
CA LYS A 135 -33.37 24.21 -7.32
C LYS A 135 -33.64 22.95 -8.16
N SER A 136 -32.61 22.25 -8.61
CA SER A 136 -32.80 21.03 -9.41
C SER A 136 -33.40 19.88 -8.60
N LEU A 137 -33.06 19.76 -7.32
CA LEU A 137 -33.66 18.77 -6.42
C LEU A 137 -35.13 19.08 -6.12
N LEU A 138 -35.49 20.35 -5.91
CA LEU A 138 -36.89 20.77 -5.75
C LEU A 138 -37.72 20.48 -7.02
N VAL A 139 -37.17 20.79 -8.20
CA VAL A 139 -37.82 20.50 -9.49
C VAL A 139 -37.97 19.00 -9.70
N ARG A 140 -36.95 18.19 -9.37
CA ARG A 140 -37.03 16.72 -9.45
C ARG A 140 -38.09 16.14 -8.51
N SER A 141 -38.19 16.67 -7.29
CA SER A 141 -39.23 16.28 -6.33
C SER A 141 -40.64 16.57 -6.89
N LEU A 142 -40.84 17.75 -7.47
CA LEU A 142 -42.13 18.16 -8.05
C LEU A 142 -42.53 17.31 -9.26
N ILE A 143 -41.57 16.97 -10.13
CA ILE A 143 -41.78 16.09 -11.30
C ILE A 143 -42.11 14.65 -10.86
N LEU A 144 -41.42 14.12 -9.85
CA LEU A 144 -41.73 12.80 -9.32
C LEU A 144 -43.10 12.75 -8.66
N LEU A 145 -43.49 13.85 -7.99
CA LEU A 145 -44.83 13.99 -7.43
C LEU A 145 -45.88 14.00 -8.54
N SER A 146 -45.69 14.79 -9.61
CA SER A 146 -46.63 14.83 -10.73
C SER A 146 -46.74 13.50 -11.46
N TYR A 147 -45.62 12.79 -11.66
CA TYR A 147 -45.62 11.44 -12.23
C TYR A 147 -46.40 10.44 -11.37
N LYS A 148 -46.26 10.52 -10.05
CA LYS A 148 -46.98 9.65 -9.12
C LYS A 148 -48.48 9.95 -9.11
N TYR A 149 -48.87 11.23 -9.18
CA TYR A 149 -50.27 11.65 -9.30
C TYR A 149 -50.90 11.22 -10.63
N ASN A 150 -50.20 11.40 -11.76
CA ASN A 150 -50.69 11.01 -13.08
C ASN A 150 -50.83 9.48 -13.22
N LEU A 151 -49.89 8.71 -12.65
CA LEU A 151 -49.99 7.25 -12.61
C LEU A 151 -51.18 6.77 -11.76
N PHE A 152 -51.48 7.48 -10.68
CA PHE A 152 -52.64 7.20 -9.84
C PHE A 152 -53.97 7.52 -10.55
N LEU A 153 -54.06 8.66 -11.24
CA LEU A 153 -55.22 9.04 -12.06
C LEU A 153 -55.48 8.03 -13.20
N ALA A 154 -54.45 7.63 -13.94
CA ALA A 154 -54.57 6.64 -15.01
C ALA A 154 -55.04 5.26 -14.50
N LYS A 155 -54.72 4.92 -13.25
CA LYS A 155 -55.19 3.68 -12.62
C LYS A 155 -56.62 3.78 -12.11
N TRP A 156 -57.10 5.00 -11.84
CA TRP A 156 -58.47 5.28 -11.41
C TRP A 156 -59.44 5.32 -12.61
N GLU A 157 -59.03 5.88 -13.75
CA GLU A 157 -59.81 5.90 -15.00
C GLU A 157 -59.92 4.53 -15.68
N ALA A 158 -59.03 3.57 -15.34
CA ALA A 158 -59.05 2.21 -15.86
C ALA A 158 -59.95 1.23 -15.08
N VAL A 159 -60.71 1.72 -14.09
CA VAL A 159 -61.75 0.95 -13.40
C VAL A 159 -63.09 1.29 -14.05
N PRO A 160 -63.76 0.34 -14.72
CA PRO A 160 -65.05 0.57 -15.38
C PRO A 160 -66.20 0.80 -14.38
#